data_AF-S3APQ9-F1
#
_entry.id   AF-S3APQ9-F1
#
_cell.length_a   1.000
_cell.length_b   1.000
_cell.length_c   1.000
_cell.angle_alpha   90.00
_cell.angle_beta   90.00
_cell.angle_gamma   90.00
#
_symmetry.space_group_name_H-M   'P 1'
#
loop_
_entity.id
_entity.type
_entity.pdbx_description
1 polymer ?
#
loop_
_entity_poly.entity_id
_entity_poly.type
_entity_poly.pdbx_seq_one_letter_code
_entity_poly.pdbx_strand_id
1 'polypeptide(L)'
;MNTRPPSDAPLSEDDRITRIDNGFRVQVSDEHVVEVWRYLFNWRLVSTLPTQRATAERGYCFFGTGLESLARAIAAGLAWKDPLRSDPPDYDKRAF
;
A
#
# COMPACT_ATOMS: atom_id res chain seq x y z
N MET A 1 -0.53 -35.52 -21.02
CA MET A 1 -0.26 -35.49 -19.57
C MET A 1 -0.04 -34.03 -19.17
N ASN A 2 -1.06 -33.38 -18.60
CA ASN A 2 -0.96 -32.00 -18.12
C ASN A 2 -0.66 -32.04 -16.61
N THR A 3 0.59 -31.78 -16.23
CA THR A 3 0.95 -31.61 -14.82
C THR A 3 0.58 -30.18 -14.39
N ARG A 4 -0.54 -30.09 -13.68
CA ARG A 4 -0.91 -28.91 -12.87
C ARG A 4 0.28 -28.56 -11.96
N PRO A 5 0.71 -27.29 -11.87
CA PRO A 5 1.76 -26.92 -10.93
C PRO A 5 1.27 -27.16 -9.49
N PRO A 6 2.18 -27.50 -8.56
CA PRO A 6 1.83 -27.89 -7.20
C PRO A 6 1.19 -26.71 -6.44
N SER A 7 0.15 -27.03 -5.68
CA SER A 7 -0.76 -26.12 -4.98
C SER A 7 -0.16 -25.42 -3.75
N ASP A 8 1.15 -25.53 -3.52
CA ASP A 8 1.81 -25.14 -2.26
C ASP A 8 3.12 -24.36 -2.47
N ALA A 9 3.24 -23.55 -3.53
CA ALA A 9 4.31 -22.55 -3.55
C ALA A 9 4.04 -21.54 -2.42
N PRO A 10 5.00 -21.27 -1.50
CA PRO A 10 4.82 -20.20 -0.54
C PRO A 10 4.64 -18.89 -1.32
N LEU A 11 3.52 -18.21 -1.09
CA LEU A 11 3.34 -16.83 -1.52
C LEU A 11 4.55 -16.04 -1.00
N SER A 12 5.18 -15.23 -1.84
CA SER A 12 6.24 -14.32 -1.40
C SER A 12 5.79 -13.61 -0.12
N GLU A 13 6.66 -13.49 0.89
CA GLU A 13 6.36 -12.74 2.11
C GLU A 13 6.00 -11.26 1.82
N ASP A 14 6.27 -10.80 0.60
CA ASP A 14 6.10 -9.42 0.13
C ASP A 14 4.64 -8.97 -0.08
N ASP A 15 3.66 -9.88 -0.19
CA ASP A 15 2.26 -9.54 -0.53
C ASP A 15 1.28 -9.57 0.67
N ARG A 16 1.79 -9.66 1.90
CA ARG A 16 0.91 -9.71 3.09
C ARG A 16 0.47 -8.33 3.55
N ILE A 17 -0.81 -8.03 3.29
CA ILE A 17 -1.50 -6.89 3.92
C ILE A 17 -1.52 -7.11 5.44
N THR A 18 -0.84 -6.24 6.18
CA THR A 18 -0.71 -6.31 7.64
C THR A 18 -1.45 -5.16 8.28
N ARG A 19 -2.30 -5.43 9.28
CA ARG A 19 -2.99 -4.37 10.03
C ARG A 19 -1.99 -3.62 10.92
N ILE A 20 -2.11 -2.30 10.95
CA ILE A 20 -1.37 -1.39 11.84
C ILE A 20 -2.37 -0.48 12.60
N ASP A 21 -1.88 0.30 13.56
CA ASP A 21 -2.72 1.11 14.46
C ASP A 21 -3.73 2.00 13.72
N ASN A 22 -3.27 2.69 12.67
CA ASN A 22 -4.06 3.64 11.90
C ASN A 22 -4.44 3.13 10.50
N GLY A 23 -4.28 1.84 10.19
CA GLY A 23 -4.66 1.31 8.88
C GLY A 23 -3.95 0.01 8.50
N PHE A 24 -3.33 -0.02 7.33
CA PHE A 24 -2.76 -1.24 6.75
C PHE A 24 -1.41 -0.97 6.11
N ARG A 25 -0.46 -1.87 6.34
CA ARG A 25 0.79 -1.94 5.60
C ARG A 25 0.61 -2.92 4.44
N VAL A 26 1.00 -2.51 3.25
CA VAL A 26 0.73 -3.27 2.01
C VAL A 26 1.98 -3.66 1.24
N GLN A 27 3.12 -3.00 1.49
CA GLN A 27 4.43 -3.42 0.97
C GLN A 27 5.52 -3.13 2.00
N VAL A 28 6.52 -4.00 2.07
CA VAL A 28 7.73 -3.85 2.89
C VAL A 28 8.93 -4.29 2.09
N SER A 29 9.97 -3.46 2.04
CA SER A 29 11.26 -3.82 1.49
C SER A 29 12.38 -3.14 2.27
N ASP A 30 13.63 -3.44 1.91
CA ASP A 30 14.81 -2.75 2.44
C ASP A 30 14.88 -1.28 2.02
N GLU A 31 14.18 -0.89 0.96
CA GLU A 31 14.21 0.47 0.42
C GLU A 31 13.04 1.33 0.90
N HIS A 32 11.87 0.74 1.11
CA HIS A 32 10.65 1.49 1.38
C HIS A 32 9.59 0.66 2.11
N VAL A 33 8.66 1.35 2.74
CA VAL A 33 7.42 0.79 3.29
C VAL A 33 6.24 1.57 2.73
N VAL A 34 5.22 0.84 2.26
CA VAL A 34 3.95 1.42 1.79
C VAL A 34 2.84 1.10 2.77
N GLU A 35 2.12 2.14 3.20
CA GLU A 35 1.01 2.03 4.15
C GLU A 35 -0.20 2.83 3.68
N VAL A 36 -1.38 2.38 4.10
CA VAL A 36 -2.68 3.01 3.89
C VAL A 36 -3.20 3.44 5.26
N TRP A 37 -3.22 4.75 5.52
CA TRP A 37 -3.65 5.34 6.78
C TRP A 37 -5.08 5.86 6.70
N ARG A 38 -5.87 5.65 7.75
CA ARG A 38 -7.21 6.21 7.90
C ARG A 38 -7.12 7.66 8.37
N TYR A 39 -7.76 8.56 7.63
CA TYR A 39 -7.98 9.95 8.03
C TYR A 39 -9.48 10.24 8.14
N LEU A 40 -9.81 11.45 8.61
CA LEU A 40 -11.20 11.89 8.84
C LEU A 40 -12.11 11.73 7.61
N PHE A 41 -11.59 11.99 6.40
CA PHE A 41 -12.39 12.05 5.17
C PHE A 41 -11.81 11.22 4.01
N ASN A 42 -10.71 10.51 4.22
CA ASN A 42 -10.03 9.74 3.19
C ASN A 42 -9.21 8.61 3.80
N TRP A 43 -8.80 7.70 2.91
CA TRP A 43 -7.64 6.85 3.12
C TRP A 43 -6.44 7.49 2.44
N ARG A 44 -5.30 7.50 3.13
CA ARG A 44 -4.06 8.07 2.62
C ARG A 44 -3.05 6.96 2.37
N LEU A 45 -2.69 6.76 1.12
CA LEU A 45 -1.59 5.89 0.73
C LEU A 45 -0.28 6.67 0.90
N VAL A 46 0.67 6.13 1.65
CA VAL A 46 1.95 6.77 1.93
C VAL A 46 3.11 5.83 1.62
N SER A 47 4.23 6.42 1.22
CA SER A 47 5.53 5.74 1.18
C SER A 47 6.48 6.38 2.18
N THR A 48 7.26 5.55 2.86
CA THR A 48 8.24 5.95 3.89
C THR A 48 9.54 5.18 3.66
N LEU A 49 10.66 5.74 4.13
CA LEU A 49 11.91 4.97 4.25
C LEU A 49 11.81 4.04 5.49
N PRO A 50 12.34 2.80 5.46
CA PRO A 50 12.19 1.84 6.56
C PRO A 50 12.75 2.34 7.91
N THR A 51 13.76 3.20 7.85
CA THR A 51 14.40 3.84 9.01
C THR A 51 13.65 5.05 9.55
N GLN A 52 12.71 5.61 8.78
CA GLN A 52 11.95 6.83 9.11
C GLN A 52 10.46 6.54 9.20
N ARG A 53 10.06 5.75 10.20
CA ARG A 53 8.66 5.36 10.42
C ARG A 53 7.70 6.52 10.73
N ALA A 54 8.23 7.69 11.10
CA ALA A 54 7.41 8.85 11.50
C ALA A 54 7.21 9.88 10.39
N THR A 55 7.98 9.82 9.29
CA THR A 55 7.93 10.81 8.21
C THR A 55 7.62 10.11 6.90
N ALA A 56 6.46 10.42 6.33
CA ALA A 56 6.11 9.97 4.99
C ALA A 56 6.83 10.84 3.96
N GLU A 57 7.48 10.19 3.00
CA GLU A 57 8.13 10.84 1.86
C GLU A 57 7.10 11.30 0.84
N ARG A 58 6.04 10.49 0.65
CA ARG A 58 4.94 10.80 -0.27
C ARG A 58 3.60 10.39 0.33
N GLY A 59 2.55 11.11 -0.06
CA GLY A 59 1.18 10.83 0.39
C GLY A 59 0.13 11.13 -0.68
N TYR A 60 -0.83 10.24 -0.83
CA TYR A 60 -1.90 10.32 -1.84
C TYR A 60 -3.25 9.98 -1.21
N CYS A 61 -4.26 10.81 -1.48
CA CYS A 61 -5.59 10.70 -0.90
C CYS A 61 -6.53 9.90 -1.82
N PHE A 62 -7.31 9.02 -1.19
CA PHE A 62 -8.47 8.32 -1.74
C PHE A 62 -9.69 8.71 -0.89
N PHE A 63 -10.53 9.60 -1.39
CA PHE A 63 -11.65 10.19 -0.65
C PHE A 63 -12.74 9.18 -0.32
N GLY A 64 -13.39 9.41 0.82
CA GLY A 64 -14.33 8.48 1.42
C GLY A 64 -13.65 7.58 2.47
N THR A 65 -14.44 7.14 3.44
CA THR A 65 -13.98 6.31 4.57
C THR A 65 -14.56 4.90 4.53
N GLY A 66 -15.38 4.60 3.51
CA GLY A 66 -16.00 3.30 3.30
C GLY A 66 -15.05 2.25 2.74
N LEU A 67 -15.58 1.04 2.58
CA LEU A 67 -14.83 -0.13 2.09
C LEU A 67 -14.30 0.07 0.66
N GLU A 68 -15.06 0.74 -0.20
CA GLU A 68 -14.65 1.03 -1.58
C GLU A 68 -13.37 1.87 -1.64
N SER A 69 -13.34 2.99 -0.91
CA SER A 69 -12.17 3.88 -0.83
C SER A 69 -10.95 3.16 -0.24
N LEU A 70 -11.17 2.31 0.78
CA LEU A 70 -10.12 1.48 1.35
C LEU A 70 -9.57 0.48 0.33
N ALA A 71 -10.45 -0.23 -0.37
CA ALA A 71 -10.07 -1.23 -1.37
C ALA A 71 -9.27 -0.60 -2.51
N ARG A 72 -9.69 0.59 -2.99
CA ARG A 72 -8.92 1.36 -3.98
C ARG A 72 -7.53 1.73 -3.46
N ALA A 73 -7.43 2.25 -2.24
CA ALA A 73 -6.13 2.64 -1.67
C ALA A 73 -5.20 1.43 -1.50
N ILE A 74 -5.71 0.28 -1.04
CA ILE A 74 -4.95 -0.96 -0.92
C ILE A 74 -4.51 -1.47 -2.30
N ALA A 75 -5.42 -1.52 -3.27
CA ALA A 75 -5.11 -2.00 -4.62
C ALA A 75 -4.05 -1.11 -5.29
N ALA A 76 -4.18 0.21 -5.15
CA ALA A 76 -3.19 1.17 -5.65
C ALA A 76 -1.84 0.97 -4.96
N GLY A 77 -1.83 0.75 -3.65
CA GLY A 77 -0.62 0.44 -2.88
C GLY A 77 0.07 -0.83 -3.37
N LEU A 78 -0.67 -1.93 -3.54
CA LEU A 78 -0.12 -3.19 -4.07
C LEU A 78 0.41 -3.06 -5.50
N ALA A 79 -0.24 -2.24 -6.34
CA ALA A 79 0.16 -2.01 -7.73
C ALA A 79 1.32 -1.02 -7.90
N TRP A 80 1.71 -0.30 -6.85
CA TRP A 80 2.70 0.78 -6.93
C TRP A 80 4.13 0.21 -6.91
N LYS A 81 4.79 0.25 -8.08
CA LYS A 81 6.07 -0.44 -8.30
C LYS A 81 7.33 0.34 -7.87
N ASP A 82 7.28 1.67 -7.89
CA ASP A 82 8.41 2.51 -7.45
C ASP A 82 7.90 3.63 -6.51
N PRO A 83 7.63 3.29 -5.22
CA PRO A 83 6.99 4.22 -4.29
C PRO A 83 7.80 5.44 -3.90
N LEU A 84 9.10 5.50 -4.26
CA LEU A 84 9.96 6.64 -3.95
C LEU A 84 10.08 7.60 -5.14
N ARG A 85 9.87 7.14 -6.38
CA ARG A 85 10.10 7.94 -7.58
C ARG A 85 8.87 8.17 -8.46
N SER A 86 7.79 7.41 -8.26
CA SER A 86 6.57 7.51 -9.08
C SER A 86 5.35 7.88 -8.24
N ASP A 87 4.21 8.07 -8.91
CA ASP A 87 2.90 8.20 -8.26
C ASP A 87 2.12 6.88 -8.39
N PRO A 88 1.28 6.51 -7.40
CA PRO A 88 0.41 5.35 -7.49
C PRO A 88 -0.71 5.57 -8.52
N PRO A 89 -1.39 4.51 -8.98
CA PRO A 89 -2.55 4.67 -9.85
C PRO A 89 -3.76 5.22 -9.09
N ASP A 90 -4.67 5.87 -9.83
CA ASP A 90 -6.05 6.17 -9.43
C ASP A 90 -6.25 6.93 -8.11
N TYR A 91 -5.25 7.71 -7.66
CA TYR A 91 -5.42 8.60 -6.51
C TYR A 91 -6.27 9.82 -6.88
N ASP A 92 -7.02 10.35 -5.91
CA ASP A 92 -7.87 11.52 -6.17
C ASP A 92 -7.08 12.83 -6.02
N LYS A 93 -6.15 12.88 -5.05
CA LYS A 93 -5.32 14.07 -4.79
C LYS A 93 -3.99 13.74 -4.15
N ARG A 94 -2.91 14.41 -4.58
CA ARG A 94 -1.61 14.39 -3.89
C ARG A 94 -1.67 15.19 -2.59
N ALA A 95 -1.20 14.60 -1.50
CA ALA A 95 -1.22 15.23 -0.18
C ALA A 95 -0.03 16.17 0.04
N PHE A 96 1.17 15.78 -0.42
CA PHE A 96 2.42 16.54 -0.39
C PHE A 96 3.41 16.00 -1.43
#